data_AF-A6DRC1-F1
#
_entry.id   AF-A6DRC1-F1
#
_cell.length_a   1.000
_cell.length_b   1.000
_cell.length_c   1.000
_cell.angle_alpha   90.00
_cell.angle_beta   90.00
_cell.angle_gamma   90.00
#
_symmetry.space_group_name_H-M   'P 1'
#
loop_
_entity.id
_entity.type
_entity.pdbx_description
1 polymer ?
#
loop_
_entity_poly.entity_id
_entity_poly.type
_entity_poly.pdbx_seq_one_letter_code
_entity_poly.pdbx_strand_id
1 'polypeptide(L)'
;MNDFPVKMGEEVVIIAGKDRSRADKVKAGKITSINRKTQTVTVEGLNISKKAVRPSEANPEGGIVEFEAPIHVSNVMTKAKYDARSAKKA
;
A
#
# COMPACT_ATOMS: atom_id res chain seq x y z
N MET A 1 15.04 -18.53 4.78
CA MET A 1 14.61 -17.19 5.24
C MET A 1 14.17 -16.43 4.00
N ASN A 2 12.88 -16.09 3.88
CA ASN A 2 12.44 -15.29 2.73
C ASN A 2 12.93 -13.85 2.91
N ASP A 3 13.81 -13.43 2.00
CA ASP A 3 14.24 -12.04 1.88
C ASP A 3 13.02 -11.20 1.51
N PHE A 4 12.64 -10.28 2.40
CA PHE A 4 11.50 -9.40 2.19
C PHE A 4 12.06 -8.05 1.75
N PRO A 5 11.79 -7.60 0.51
CA PRO A 5 12.51 -6.47 -0.09
C PRO A 5 12.18 -5.10 0.52
N VAL A 6 11.29 -5.05 1.51
CA VAL A 6 10.79 -3.81 2.14
C VAL A 6 10.73 -3.97 3.66
N LYS A 7 10.94 -2.86 4.38
CA LYS A 7 10.88 -2.84 5.85
C LYS A 7 9.70 -2.03 6.37
N MET A 8 9.26 -2.34 7.59
CA MET A 8 8.19 -1.59 8.25
C MET A 8 8.65 -0.14 8.46
N GLY A 9 7.77 0.82 8.18
CA GLY A 9 8.07 2.24 8.26
C GLY A 9 8.86 2.82 7.08
N GLU A 10 9.21 2.01 6.08
CA GLU A 10 9.81 2.48 4.84
C GLU A 10 8.75 3.08 3.90
N GLU A 11 9.17 4.05 3.08
CA GLU A 11 8.31 4.65 2.07
C GLU A 11 8.38 3.87 0.75
N VAL A 12 7.21 3.49 0.25
CA VAL A 12 7.05 2.68 -0.95
C VAL A 12 6.12 3.34 -1.94
N VAL A 13 6.33 3.00 -3.20
CA VAL A 13 5.55 3.44 -4.35
C VAL A 13 4.91 2.21 -4.99
N ILE A 14 3.64 2.35 -5.38
CA ILE A 14 2.92 1.27 -6.06
C ILE A 14 3.28 1.28 -7.54
N ILE A 15 3.88 0.20 -8.03
CA ILE A 15 4.35 0.08 -9.41
C ILE A 15 3.23 -0.40 -10.35
N ALA A 16 2.31 -1.20 -9.83
CA ALA A 16 1.28 -1.90 -10.60
C ALA A 16 -0.04 -2.02 -9.81
N GLY A 17 -1.16 -2.12 -10.54
CA GLY A 17 -2.50 -2.20 -9.97
C GLY A 17 -3.33 -0.93 -10.13
N LYS A 18 -4.47 -0.87 -9.44
CA LYS A 18 -5.43 0.27 -9.47
C LYS A 18 -4.78 1.58 -9.02
N ASP A 19 -3.94 1.49 -7.99
CA ASP A 19 -3.23 2.62 -7.40
C ASP A 19 -1.81 2.78 -7.94
N ARG A 20 -1.54 2.33 -9.18
CA ARG A 20 -0.25 2.48 -9.83
C ARG A 20 0.19 3.95 -9.90
N SER A 21 1.43 4.20 -9.47
CA SER A 21 2.15 5.45 -9.71
C SER A 21 2.35 5.66 -11.21
N ARG A 22 1.99 6.85 -11.69
CA ARG A 22 2.27 7.30 -13.07
C ARG A 22 3.07 8.59 -13.02
N ALA A 23 3.60 9.00 -14.18
CA ALA A 23 4.39 10.22 -14.33
C ALA A 23 3.68 11.46 -13.74
N ASP A 24 2.36 11.52 -13.85
CA ASP A 24 1.55 12.65 -13.42
C ASP A 24 1.13 12.57 -11.94
N LYS A 25 1.11 11.37 -11.36
CA LYS A 25 0.69 11.15 -9.97
C LYS A 25 1.47 10.00 -9.34
N VAL A 26 2.47 10.38 -8.56
CA VAL A 26 3.21 9.43 -7.73
C VAL A 26 2.37 9.09 -6.51
N LYS A 27 1.98 7.82 -6.39
CA LYS A 27 1.30 7.27 -5.21
C LYS A 27 2.35 6.62 -4.32
N ALA A 28 2.87 7.41 -3.39
CA ALA A 28 3.82 6.99 -2.37
C ALA A 28 3.11 6.95 -1.01
N GLY A 29 3.57 6.06 -0.12
CA GLY A 29 3.05 5.96 1.24
C GLY A 29 3.96 5.12 2.12
N LYS A 30 3.73 5.20 3.43
CA LYS A 30 4.52 4.50 4.44
C LYS A 30 3.95 3.12 4.73
N ILE A 31 4.80 2.13 4.95
CA ILE A 31 4.34 0.78 5.34
C ILE A 31 3.92 0.76 6.80
N THR A 32 2.63 0.56 7.06
CA THR A 32 2.04 0.43 8.40
C THR A 32 2.15 -1.00 8.92
N SER A 33 1.98 -2.00 8.06
CA SER A 33 2.02 -3.41 8.47
C SER A 33 2.54 -4.30 7.35
N ILE A 34 3.21 -5.39 7.75
CA ILE A 34 3.78 -6.39 6.84
C ILE A 34 3.29 -7.77 7.25
N ASN A 35 2.59 -8.43 6.34
CA ASN A 35 2.23 -9.84 6.48
C ASN A 35 3.19 -10.70 5.65
N ARG A 36 4.20 -11.28 6.32
CA ARG A 36 5.20 -12.14 5.68
C ARG A 36 4.66 -13.49 5.21
N LYS A 37 3.52 -13.95 5.74
CA LYS A 37 2.91 -15.23 5.35
C LYS A 37 2.25 -15.12 3.98
N THR A 38 1.50 -14.04 3.76
CA THR A 38 0.80 -13.77 2.50
C THR A 38 1.58 -12.88 1.54
N GLN A 39 2.79 -12.47 1.93
CA GLN A 39 3.64 -11.54 1.19
C GLN A 39 2.94 -10.22 0.82
N THR A 40 2.12 -9.73 1.75
CA THR A 40 1.38 -8.47 1.57
C THR A 40 1.86 -7.40 2.54
N VAL A 41 1.70 -6.15 2.13
CA VAL A 41 2.01 -4.95 2.89
C VAL A 41 0.82 -4.02 2.89
N THR A 42 0.52 -3.43 4.03
CA THR A 42 -0.48 -2.36 4.15
C THR A 42 0.26 -1.03 4.13
N VAL A 43 -0.16 -0.15 3.23
CA VAL A 43 0.47 1.15 3.01
C VAL A 43 -0.53 2.24 3.37
N GLU A 44 -0.08 3.20 4.16
CA GLU A 44 -0.91 4.30 4.67
C GLU A 44 -1.49 5.14 3.52
N GLY A 45 -2.79 5.39 3.57
CA GLY A 45 -3.52 6.23 2.62
C GLY A 45 -3.63 5.66 1.20
N LEU A 46 -3.19 4.43 0.96
CA LEU A 46 -3.22 3.79 -0.35
C LEU A 46 -4.08 2.52 -0.34
N ASN A 47 -4.61 2.17 -1.52
CA ASN A 47 -5.47 0.99 -1.71
C ASN A 47 -6.67 0.96 -0.76
N ILE A 48 -7.34 2.11 -0.62
CA ILE A 48 -8.52 2.26 0.24
C ILE A 48 -9.68 1.46 -0.36
N SER A 49 -10.21 0.54 0.44
CA SER A 49 -11.37 -0.26 0.12
C SER A 49 -12.55 0.10 1.02
N LYS A 50 -13.75 0.03 0.45
CA LYS A 50 -15.00 0.29 1.15
C LYS A 50 -15.61 -1.04 1.57
N LYS A 51 -15.84 -1.23 2.86
CA LYS A 51 -16.56 -2.39 3.40
C LYS A 51 -17.84 -1.93 4.06
N ALA A 52 -18.94 -2.53 3.63
CA ALA A 52 -20.21 -2.40 4.33
C ALA A 52 -20.15 -3.22 5.63
N VAL A 53 -20.30 -2.55 6.76
CA VAL A 53 -20.27 -3.17 8.09
C VAL A 53 -21.69 -3.09 8.66
N ARG A 54 -22.19 -4.25 9.13
CA ARG A 54 -23.47 -4.30 9.84
C ARG A 54 -23.33 -3.60 11.19
N PRO A 55 -24.38 -2.93 11.67
CA PRO A 55 -24.36 -2.32 13.01
C PRO A 55 -23.98 -3.36 14.07
N SER A 56 -23.06 -3.00 14.96
CA SER A 56 -22.61 -3.81 16.09
C SER A 56 -22.33 -2.93 17.30
N GLU A 57 -22.13 -3.49 18.49
CA GLU A 57 -21.82 -2.70 19.70
C GLU A 57 -20.59 -1.80 19.53
N ALA A 58 -19.63 -2.22 18.72
CA ALA A 58 -18.43 -1.43 18.40
C ALA A 58 -18.67 -0.35 17.32
N ASN A 59 -19.72 -0.48 16.50
CA ASN A 59 -20.10 0.46 15.45
C ASN A 59 -21.64 0.56 15.38
N PRO A 60 -22.28 1.31 16.30
CA PRO A 60 -23.74 1.33 16.45
C PRO A 60 -24.47 1.98 15.25
N GLU A 61 -23.83 2.93 14.55
CA GLU A 61 -24.41 3.53 13.34
C GLU A 61 -24.33 2.59 12.11
N GLY A 62 -23.48 1.56 12.15
CA GLY A 62 -23.15 0.77 10.96
C GLY A 62 -22.64 1.65 9.80
N GLY A 63 -22.61 1.11 8.59
CA GLY A 63 -22.38 1.90 7.38
C GLY A 63 -21.18 1.46 6.54
N ILE A 64 -20.71 2.38 5.70
CA ILE A 64 -19.58 2.13 4.79
C ILE A 64 -18.31 2.60 5.50
N VAL A 65 -17.47 1.65 5.90
CA VAL A 65 -16.17 1.93 6.50
C VAL A 65 -15.10 1.87 5.41
N GLU A 66 -14.22 2.87 5.39
CA GLU A 66 -13.04 2.90 4.56
C GLU A 66 -11.87 2.29 5.33
N PHE A 67 -11.16 1.35 4.71
CA PHE A 67 -9.99 0.70 5.31
C PHE A 67 -8.90 0.50 4.26
N GLU A 68 -7.66 0.49 4.73
CA GLU A 68 -6.49 0.27 3.89
C GLU A 68 -6.37 -1.22 3.58
N ALA A 69 -6.53 -1.56 2.31
CA ALA A 69 -6.40 -2.95 1.88
C ALA A 69 -4.93 -3.32 1.65
N PRO A 70 -4.53 -4.55 1.99
CA PRO A 70 -3.17 -5.03 1.77
C PRO A 70 -2.82 -5.11 0.27
N ILE A 71 -1.57 -4.82 -0.06
CA ILE A 71 -1.00 -4.85 -1.40
C ILE A 71 0.08 -5.93 -1.46
N HIS A 72 0.18 -6.68 -2.56
CA HIS A 72 1.23 -7.68 -2.72
C HIS A 72 2.62 -7.03 -2.87
N VAL A 73 3.65 -7.64 -2.26
CA VAL A 73 5.01 -7.09 -2.24
C VAL A 73 5.61 -6.88 -3.64
N SER A 74 5.23 -7.71 -4.62
CA SER A 74 5.68 -7.56 -6.02
C SER A 74 5.16 -6.29 -6.71
N ASN A 75 4.08 -5.70 -6.19
CA ASN A 75 3.47 -4.50 -6.77
C ASN A 75 3.97 -3.21 -6.10
N VAL A 76 4.92 -3.30 -5.17
CA VAL A 76 5.53 -2.15 -4.50
C VAL A 76 7.03 -2.08 -4.76
N MET A 77 7.54 -0.85 -4.78
CA MET A 77 8.96 -0.55 -4.89
C MET A 77 9.32 0.48 -3.83
N THR A 78 10.55 0.46 -3.35
CA THR A 78 11.04 1.51 -2.44
C THR A 78 11.12 2.84 -3.18
N LYS A 79 10.74 3.93 -2.51
CA LYS A 79 10.71 5.28 -3.10
C LYS A 79 12.06 5.67 -3.71
N ALA A 80 13.16 5.39 -3.01
CA ALA A 80 14.52 5.65 -3.49
C ALA A 80 14.84 4.96 -4.84
N LYS A 81 14.42 3.70 -5.02
CA LYS A 81 14.62 2.98 -6.29
C LYS A 81 13.77 3.54 -7.42
N TYR A 82 12.57 4.02 -7.10
CA TYR A 82 11.69 4.67 -8.06
C TYR A 82 12.29 5.98 -8.57
N ASP A 83 12.76 6.84 -7.66
CA ASP A 83 13.34 8.14 -8.02
C ASP A 83 14.65 7.99 -8.80
N ALA A 84 15.51 7.04 -8.42
CA ALA A 84 16.74 6.72 -9.16
C ALA A 84 16.48 6.23 -10.59
N ARG A 85 15.37 5.50 -10.82
CA ARG A 85 14.95 5.09 -12.17
C ARG A 85 14.43 6.27 -12.99
N SER A 86 13.71 7.19 -12.36
CA SER A 86 13.24 8.41 -13.02
C SER A 86 14.41 9.28 -13.48
N ALA A 87 15.43 9.44 -12.62
CA ALA A 87 16.62 10.23 -12.93
C ALA A 87 17.47 9.66 -14.09
N LYS A 88 17.48 8.33 -14.29
CA LYS A 88 18.19 7.69 -15.40
C LYS A 88 17.48 7.77 -16.75
N LYS A 89 16.22 8.19 -16.77
CA LYS A 89 15.39 8.26 -17.98
C LYS A 89 15.27 9.68 -18.56
N ALA A 90 15.77 10.67 -17.82
CA ALA A 90 16.03 12.03 -18.31
C ALA A 90 17.41 12.06 -18.97
#